data_AF-V5G262-F1
#
_entry.id   AF-V5G262-F1
#
_cell.length_a   1.000
_cell.length_b   1.000
_cell.length_c   1.000
_cell.angle_alpha   90.00
_cell.angle_beta   90.00
_cell.angle_gamma   90.00
#
_symmetry.space_group_name_H-M   'P 1'
#
loop_
_entity.id
_entity.type
_entity.pdbx_description
1 polymer ?
#
loop_
_entity_poly.entity_id
_entity_poly.type
_entity_poly.pdbx_seq_one_letter_code
_entity_poly.pdbx_strand_id
1 'polypeptide(L)'
;QRRLLAAAKTLADATAKMVEAARQCASNPHDVNYQDQLRRTAEDLRDVTVVAATTPALRAKLVDRVQVCAKKAVSSATQCITAAHASHPHNTNQATREALSQDTHDLAETIPPLVDSIKANGQHPEDTNTQAELMYIAEVFLHPATQFVQSSRSVLPTLDDHSITEQLSTTSHKLNTDLTELRNALSRAKPACQGLGIDAAQQLIAELQDELDEFERAVNAHNLRPLPGDTPERGAQQLASSSKLVNQGVAQLLSAAAQGNEMYTSQAARDTAQSLRNLTGAVRTVAATTDNVDVQRRIIHSGRGVLDHSSKLLDEARQSLQTVGVTPGLHSAAKDISSSLNVTMGCLPGQKDVDSAITNIIEWTSTIQSGNFPHTNKSYGELQQELNTAAANLNEASSSVVQSVRSPVQLASTSKDFASAFQELLTVSMEMAGQTQDTTVRGEMVHSLKGVSTSSSALLTTAKSLSADPHLPNGKNQLAAAARAVTDSINHLVNVCTSAAPGQNECDNAIRKIKAMQYLLENPTEPINESSYYEALDSVIERVRSSDEGFIGL
;
A
#
# COMPACT_ATOMS: atom_id res chain seq x y z
N GLN A 1 4.84 -43.35 -33.17
CA GLN A 1 5.95 -44.32 -32.98
C GLN A 1 7.34 -43.69 -33.10
N ARG A 2 7.74 -43.04 -34.20
CA ARG A 2 9.10 -42.44 -34.35
C ARG A 2 9.48 -41.40 -33.27
N ARG A 3 8.55 -40.52 -32.85
CA ARG A 3 8.80 -39.53 -31.77
C ARG A 3 8.91 -40.16 -30.37
N LEU A 4 8.10 -41.18 -30.07
CA LEU A 4 8.18 -41.94 -28.81
C LEU A 4 9.52 -42.69 -28.68
N LEU A 5 10.04 -43.22 -29.79
CA LEU A 5 11.35 -43.87 -29.85
C LEU A 5 12.50 -42.86 -29.64
N ALA A 6 12.39 -41.64 -30.20
CA ALA A 6 13.36 -40.57 -29.96
C ALA A 6 13.35 -40.11 -28.50
N ALA A 7 12.15 -39.93 -27.93
CA ALA A 7 11.95 -39.56 -26.53
C ALA A 7 12.48 -40.62 -25.55
N ALA A 8 12.25 -41.91 -25.84
CA ALA A 8 12.80 -43.01 -25.06
C ALA A 8 14.33 -43.07 -25.13
N LYS A 9 14.93 -42.74 -26.29
CA LYS A 9 16.39 -42.67 -26.46
C LYS A 9 17.00 -41.53 -25.64
N THR A 10 16.42 -40.33 -25.71
CA THR A 10 16.90 -39.18 -24.91
C THR A 10 16.76 -39.44 -23.41
N LEU A 11 15.68 -40.11 -22.98
CA LEU A 11 15.48 -40.50 -21.58
C LEU A 11 16.55 -41.50 -21.11
N ALA A 12 16.87 -42.49 -21.94
CA ALA A 12 17.91 -43.47 -21.66
C ALA A 12 19.30 -42.82 -21.55
N ASP A 13 19.63 -41.90 -22.47
CA ASP A 13 20.90 -41.17 -22.46
C ASP A 13 21.02 -40.27 -21.21
N ALA A 14 19.96 -39.57 -20.82
CA ALA A 14 19.94 -38.75 -19.60
C ALA A 14 20.05 -39.62 -18.33
N THR A 15 19.39 -40.78 -18.31
CA THR A 15 19.46 -41.72 -17.17
C THR A 15 20.89 -42.26 -17.02
N ALA A 16 21.55 -42.60 -18.13
CA ALA A 16 22.93 -43.06 -18.12
C ALA A 16 23.90 -42.00 -17.57
N LYS A 17 23.74 -40.73 -17.96
CA LYS A 17 24.54 -39.61 -17.43
C LYS A 17 24.32 -39.40 -15.93
N MET A 18 23.07 -39.46 -15.45
CA MET A 18 22.76 -39.33 -14.02
C MET A 18 23.38 -40.47 -13.21
N VAL A 19 23.30 -41.70 -13.70
CA VAL A 19 23.88 -42.87 -13.02
C VAL A 19 25.41 -42.75 -12.92
N GLU A 20 26.07 -42.24 -13.98
CA GLU A 20 27.51 -42.01 -13.97
C GLU A 20 27.90 -40.88 -12.99
N ALA A 21 27.16 -39.76 -12.98
CA ALA A 21 27.37 -38.69 -12.01
C ALA A 21 27.10 -39.14 -10.56
N ALA A 22 26.09 -39.98 -10.34
CA ALA A 22 25.79 -40.57 -9.04
C ALA A 22 26.92 -41.48 -8.55
N ARG A 23 27.53 -42.24 -9.46
CA ARG A 23 28.67 -43.10 -9.17
C ARG A 23 29.91 -42.28 -8.78
N GLN A 24 30.17 -41.18 -9.49
CA GLN A 24 31.28 -40.27 -9.18
C GLN A 24 31.08 -39.54 -7.84
N CYS A 25 29.86 -39.07 -7.57
CA CYS A 25 29.50 -38.46 -6.28
C CYS A 25 29.54 -39.47 -5.12
N ALA A 26 29.13 -40.72 -5.33
CA ALA A 26 29.23 -41.78 -4.32
C ALA A 26 30.68 -42.14 -3.99
N SER A 27 31.59 -41.99 -4.96
CA SER A 27 33.03 -42.23 -4.76
C SER A 27 33.71 -41.08 -4.00
N ASN A 28 33.22 -39.84 -4.13
CA ASN A 28 33.76 -38.66 -3.45
C ASN A 28 32.62 -37.77 -2.88
N PRO A 29 32.03 -38.13 -1.72
CA PRO A 29 30.81 -37.50 -1.20
C PRO A 29 30.96 -36.04 -0.73
N HIS A 30 32.18 -35.57 -0.47
CA HIS A 30 32.44 -34.23 0.06
C HIS A 30 32.86 -33.20 -0.99
N ASP A 31 32.98 -33.60 -2.26
CA ASP A 31 33.38 -32.70 -3.33
C ASP A 31 32.15 -31.97 -3.89
N VAL A 32 32.16 -30.64 -3.75
CA VAL A 32 31.08 -29.75 -4.19
C VAL A 32 30.83 -29.86 -5.70
N ASN A 33 31.85 -30.14 -6.51
CA ASN A 33 31.68 -30.25 -7.97
C ASN A 33 30.90 -31.52 -8.35
N TYR A 34 31.17 -32.66 -7.72
CA TYR A 34 30.43 -33.90 -7.99
C TYR A 34 29.00 -33.84 -7.46
N GLN A 35 28.78 -33.16 -6.32
CA GLN A 35 27.42 -32.89 -5.82
C GLN A 35 26.62 -32.00 -6.77
N ASP A 36 27.22 -30.92 -7.27
CA ASP A 36 26.56 -30.01 -8.22
C ASP A 36 26.32 -30.70 -9.57
N GLN A 37 27.24 -31.54 -10.03
CA GLN A 37 27.08 -32.31 -11.26
C GLN A 37 26.01 -33.41 -11.17
N LEU A 38 25.88 -34.08 -10.02
CA LEU A 38 24.77 -34.99 -9.75
C LEU A 38 23.42 -34.24 -9.73
N ARG A 39 23.37 -33.07 -9.08
CA ARG A 39 22.17 -32.22 -9.09
C ARG A 39 21.76 -31.84 -10.51
N ARG A 40 22.69 -31.32 -11.32
CA ARG A 40 22.43 -30.91 -12.70
C ARG A 40 21.99 -32.06 -13.59
N THR A 41 22.58 -33.24 -13.44
CA THR A 41 22.19 -34.42 -14.24
C THR A 41 20.85 -35.03 -13.80
N ALA A 42 20.49 -34.90 -12.51
CA ALA A 42 19.16 -35.25 -12.03
C ALA A 42 18.10 -34.25 -12.53
N GLU A 43 18.42 -32.96 -12.59
CA GLU A 43 17.60 -31.92 -13.20
C GLU A 43 17.43 -32.15 -14.71
N ASP A 44 18.50 -32.41 -15.45
CA ASP A 44 18.47 -32.74 -16.89
C ASP A 44 17.62 -34.00 -17.17
N LEU A 45 17.76 -35.05 -16.36
CA LEU A 45 16.88 -36.22 -16.48
C LEU A 45 15.41 -35.87 -16.25
N ARG A 46 15.12 -35.03 -15.24
CA ARG A 46 13.76 -34.56 -14.97
C ARG A 46 13.22 -33.78 -16.16
N ASP A 47 14.00 -32.86 -16.72
CA ASP A 47 13.57 -31.99 -17.81
C ASP A 47 13.40 -32.77 -19.11
N VAL A 48 14.32 -33.69 -19.44
CA VAL A 48 14.17 -34.64 -20.56
C VAL A 48 12.96 -35.54 -20.36
N THR A 49 12.66 -35.97 -19.12
CA THR A 49 11.45 -36.74 -18.81
C THR A 49 10.19 -35.92 -18.99
N VAL A 50 10.19 -34.67 -18.57
CA VAL A 50 9.09 -33.73 -18.77
C VAL A 50 8.87 -33.53 -20.27
N VAL A 51 9.91 -33.20 -21.04
CA VAL A 51 9.84 -32.98 -22.51
C VAL A 51 9.43 -34.25 -23.27
N ALA A 52 9.94 -35.43 -22.87
CA ALA A 52 9.59 -36.72 -23.46
C ALA A 52 8.14 -37.15 -23.15
N ALA A 53 7.64 -36.81 -21.97
CA ALA A 53 6.27 -37.11 -21.54
C ALA A 53 5.25 -36.06 -22.03
N THR A 54 5.65 -34.82 -22.27
CA THR A 54 4.78 -33.70 -22.69
C THR A 54 4.51 -33.64 -24.18
N THR A 55 3.82 -34.67 -24.70
CA THR A 55 3.20 -34.51 -26.02
C THR A 55 2.00 -33.55 -25.91
N PRO A 56 1.79 -32.63 -26.87
CA PRO A 56 0.61 -31.76 -26.91
C PRO A 56 -0.72 -32.54 -26.77
N ALA A 57 -0.76 -33.76 -27.31
CA ALA A 57 -1.91 -34.67 -27.19
C ALA A 57 -2.12 -35.20 -25.75
N LEU A 58 -1.04 -35.53 -25.03
CA LEU A 58 -1.15 -35.93 -23.61
C LEU A 58 -1.56 -34.73 -22.75
N ARG A 59 -0.97 -33.55 -23.02
CA ARG A 59 -1.30 -32.30 -22.33
C ARG A 59 -2.78 -31.96 -22.50
N ALA A 60 -3.28 -31.94 -23.73
CA ALA A 60 -4.70 -31.70 -24.02
C ALA A 60 -5.61 -32.69 -23.26
N LYS A 61 -5.24 -33.97 -23.21
CA LYS A 61 -6.00 -34.99 -22.46
C LYS A 61 -5.97 -34.78 -20.95
N LEU A 62 -4.84 -34.38 -20.39
CA LEU A 62 -4.69 -34.08 -18.95
C LEU A 62 -5.48 -32.82 -18.58
N VAL A 63 -5.43 -31.78 -19.42
CA VAL A 63 -6.18 -30.55 -19.21
C VAL A 63 -7.69 -30.76 -19.38
N ASP A 64 -8.12 -31.57 -20.35
CA ASP A 64 -9.53 -31.97 -20.50
C ASP A 64 -10.04 -32.67 -19.23
N ARG A 65 -9.21 -33.54 -18.63
CA ARG A 65 -9.55 -34.16 -17.35
C ARG A 65 -9.72 -33.12 -16.23
N VAL A 66 -8.84 -32.11 -16.18
CA VAL A 66 -8.98 -30.99 -15.22
C VAL A 66 -10.28 -30.22 -15.49
N GLN A 67 -10.58 -29.92 -16.75
CA GLN A 67 -11.81 -29.21 -17.14
C GLN A 67 -13.07 -29.95 -16.67
N VAL A 68 -13.11 -31.28 -16.84
CA VAL A 68 -14.24 -32.10 -16.36
C VAL A 68 -14.35 -32.06 -14.83
N CYS A 69 -13.24 -32.19 -14.11
CA CYS A 69 -13.24 -32.10 -12.65
C CYS A 69 -13.64 -30.69 -12.16
N ALA A 70 -13.18 -29.64 -12.83
CA ALA A 70 -13.51 -28.26 -12.51
C ALA A 70 -15.01 -27.97 -12.72
N LYS A 71 -15.61 -28.47 -13.82
CA LYS A 71 -17.07 -28.38 -14.04
C LYS A 71 -17.88 -29.02 -12.91
N LYS A 72 -17.46 -30.20 -12.43
CA LYS A 72 -18.10 -30.87 -11.29
C LYS A 72 -17.94 -30.05 -10.01
N ALA A 73 -16.73 -29.57 -9.74
CA ALA A 73 -16.44 -28.77 -8.56
C ALA A 73 -17.26 -27.47 -8.53
N VAL A 74 -17.42 -26.76 -9.66
CA VAL A 74 -18.28 -25.58 -9.78
C VAL A 74 -19.75 -25.90 -9.49
N SER A 75 -20.26 -27.01 -10.05
CA SER A 75 -21.64 -27.44 -9.81
C SER A 75 -21.88 -27.75 -8.32
N SER A 76 -20.96 -28.50 -7.71
CA SER A 76 -21.04 -28.87 -6.29
C SER A 76 -20.83 -27.65 -5.37
N ALA A 77 -19.98 -26.69 -5.76
CA ALA A 77 -19.78 -25.44 -5.03
C ALA A 77 -21.06 -24.58 -5.04
N THR A 78 -21.70 -24.42 -6.20
CA THR A 78 -22.96 -23.66 -6.33
C THR A 78 -24.09 -24.27 -5.48
N GLN A 79 -24.19 -25.60 -5.48
CA GLN A 79 -25.16 -26.32 -4.65
C GLN A 79 -24.87 -26.16 -3.14
N CYS A 80 -23.59 -26.21 -2.76
CA CYS A 80 -23.18 -26.07 -1.37
C CYS A 80 -23.32 -24.63 -0.85
N ILE A 81 -23.05 -23.61 -1.67
CA ILE A 81 -23.33 -22.20 -1.37
C ILE A 81 -24.82 -21.99 -1.11
N THR A 82 -25.69 -22.59 -1.92
CA THR A 82 -27.14 -22.52 -1.72
C THR A 82 -27.56 -23.13 -0.38
N ALA A 83 -26.99 -24.30 -0.03
CA ALA A 83 -27.23 -24.93 1.27
C ALA A 83 -26.66 -24.11 2.45
N ALA A 84 -25.49 -23.49 2.28
CA ALA A 84 -24.88 -22.61 3.29
C ALA A 84 -25.75 -21.38 3.54
N HIS A 85 -26.29 -20.74 2.50
CA HIS A 85 -27.24 -19.64 2.65
C HIS A 85 -28.51 -20.04 3.40
N ALA A 86 -29.05 -21.22 3.12
CA ALA A 86 -30.21 -21.77 3.83
C ALA A 86 -29.91 -22.07 5.32
N SER A 87 -28.64 -22.27 5.69
CA SER A 87 -28.22 -22.54 7.06
C SER A 87 -28.07 -21.30 7.95
N HIS A 88 -27.89 -20.10 7.38
CA HIS A 88 -27.68 -18.86 8.16
C HIS A 88 -28.78 -18.53 9.17
N PRO A 89 -30.09 -18.67 8.86
CA PRO A 89 -31.16 -18.37 9.82
C PRO A 89 -31.25 -19.35 10.99
N HIS A 90 -30.72 -20.56 10.81
CA HIS A 90 -30.80 -21.67 11.77
C HIS A 90 -29.50 -21.88 12.56
N ASN A 91 -28.51 -21.01 12.37
CA ASN A 91 -27.24 -21.07 13.08
C ASN A 91 -27.30 -20.19 14.34
N THR A 92 -27.20 -20.86 15.50
CA THR A 92 -27.26 -20.22 16.82
C THR A 92 -25.98 -19.45 17.19
N ASN A 93 -24.85 -19.77 16.55
CA ASN A 93 -23.56 -19.17 16.86
C ASN A 93 -23.20 -18.06 15.86
N GLN A 94 -23.12 -16.83 16.35
CA GLN A 94 -22.80 -15.66 15.53
C GLN A 94 -21.42 -15.75 14.86
N ALA A 95 -20.40 -16.27 15.56
CA ALA A 95 -19.04 -16.33 15.02
C ALA A 95 -18.93 -17.33 13.85
N THR A 96 -19.56 -18.50 13.96
CA THR A 96 -19.55 -19.50 12.87
C THR A 96 -20.42 -19.05 11.70
N ARG A 97 -21.49 -18.29 11.97
CA ARG A 97 -22.35 -17.68 10.96
C ARG A 97 -21.62 -16.62 10.13
N GLU A 98 -20.88 -15.73 10.79
CA GLU A 98 -20.07 -14.70 10.11
C GLU A 98 -18.94 -15.32 9.30
N ALA A 99 -18.24 -16.32 9.85
CA ALA A 99 -17.18 -17.04 9.13
C ALA A 99 -17.70 -17.76 7.88
N LEU A 100 -18.82 -18.49 7.98
CA LEU A 100 -19.43 -19.15 6.83
C LEU A 100 -19.91 -18.13 5.79
N SER A 101 -20.50 -17.02 6.22
CA SER A 101 -20.95 -15.96 5.31
C SER A 101 -19.79 -15.36 4.51
N GLN A 102 -18.65 -15.10 5.17
CA GLN A 102 -17.46 -14.59 4.51
C GLN A 102 -16.89 -15.61 3.51
N ASP A 103 -16.69 -16.86 3.93
CA ASP A 103 -16.15 -17.90 3.06
C ASP A 103 -17.09 -18.23 1.88
N THR A 104 -18.42 -18.08 2.07
CA THR A 104 -19.41 -18.20 1.00
C THR A 104 -19.24 -17.11 -0.04
N HIS A 105 -18.99 -15.87 0.40
CA HIS A 105 -18.74 -14.74 -0.48
C HIS A 105 -17.44 -14.93 -1.27
N ASP A 106 -16.35 -15.28 -0.58
CA ASP A 106 -15.04 -15.51 -1.19
C ASP A 106 -15.09 -16.64 -2.23
N LEU A 107 -15.80 -17.75 -1.94
CA LEU A 107 -15.99 -18.83 -2.90
C LEU A 107 -16.84 -18.38 -4.11
N ALA A 108 -17.93 -17.64 -3.87
CA ALA A 108 -18.82 -17.18 -4.94
C ALA A 108 -18.11 -16.27 -5.95
N GLU A 109 -17.19 -15.40 -5.50
CA GLU A 109 -16.40 -14.54 -6.39
C GLU A 109 -15.46 -15.33 -7.32
N THR A 110 -15.01 -16.52 -6.91
CA THR A 110 -14.09 -17.35 -7.72
C THR A 110 -14.79 -18.27 -8.73
N ILE A 111 -16.12 -18.43 -8.66
CA ILE A 111 -16.87 -19.28 -9.60
C ILE A 111 -16.88 -18.71 -11.02
N PRO A 112 -17.23 -17.43 -11.28
CA PRO A 112 -17.30 -16.89 -12.64
C PRO A 112 -15.98 -17.00 -13.42
N PRO A 113 -14.81 -16.62 -12.87
CA PRO A 113 -13.53 -16.78 -13.58
C PRO A 113 -13.22 -18.23 -13.97
N LEU A 114 -13.56 -19.20 -13.10
CA LEU A 114 -13.37 -20.62 -13.39
C LEU A 114 -14.32 -21.09 -14.50
N VAL A 115 -15.58 -20.62 -14.50
CA VAL A 115 -16.54 -20.95 -15.55
C VAL A 115 -16.10 -20.40 -16.91
N ASP A 116 -15.58 -19.18 -16.95
CA ASP A 116 -15.17 -18.54 -18.20
C ASP A 116 -13.90 -19.17 -18.77
N SER A 117 -12.92 -19.52 -17.93
CA SER A 117 -11.75 -20.30 -18.37
C SER A 117 -12.11 -21.71 -18.85
N ILE A 118 -13.08 -22.37 -18.22
CA ILE A 118 -13.63 -23.66 -18.70
C ILE A 118 -14.26 -23.52 -20.09
N LYS A 119 -14.96 -22.41 -20.36
CA LYS A 119 -15.56 -22.13 -21.68
C LYS A 119 -14.48 -21.82 -22.72
N ALA A 120 -13.53 -20.94 -22.39
CA ALA A 120 -12.43 -20.55 -23.26
C ALA A 120 -11.60 -21.77 -23.70
N ASN A 121 -11.21 -22.64 -22.76
CA ASN A 121 -10.50 -23.88 -23.07
C ASN A 121 -11.38 -24.87 -23.86
N GLY A 122 -12.71 -24.83 -23.67
CA GLY A 122 -13.65 -25.64 -24.46
C GLY A 122 -13.75 -25.19 -25.92
N GLN A 123 -13.59 -23.89 -26.20
CA GLN A 123 -13.60 -23.31 -27.54
C GLN A 123 -12.26 -23.51 -28.26
N HIS A 124 -11.15 -23.39 -27.52
CA HIS A 124 -9.80 -23.52 -28.05
C HIS A 124 -8.99 -24.56 -27.25
N PRO A 125 -9.28 -25.87 -27.40
CA PRO A 125 -8.66 -26.93 -26.60
C PRO A 125 -7.22 -27.27 -27.03
N GLU A 126 -6.72 -26.73 -28.13
CA GLU A 126 -5.32 -26.88 -28.55
C GLU A 126 -4.45 -25.68 -28.17
N ASP A 127 -5.06 -24.55 -27.79
CA ASP A 127 -4.32 -23.39 -27.37
C ASP A 127 -3.65 -23.65 -26.02
N THR A 128 -2.37 -23.31 -25.96
CA THR A 128 -1.54 -23.57 -24.80
C THR A 128 -1.84 -22.59 -23.67
N ASN A 129 -2.30 -21.38 -24.00
CA ASN A 129 -2.57 -20.34 -23.03
C ASN A 129 -3.87 -20.56 -22.30
N THR A 130 -4.96 -20.85 -23.02
CA THR A 130 -6.25 -21.23 -22.41
C THR A 130 -6.11 -22.46 -21.50
N GLN A 131 -5.26 -23.41 -21.89
CA GLN A 131 -4.91 -24.57 -21.06
C GLN A 131 -4.17 -24.17 -19.79
N ALA A 132 -3.16 -23.29 -19.88
CA ALA A 132 -2.39 -22.81 -18.74
C ALA A 132 -3.22 -21.91 -17.79
N GLU A 133 -4.10 -21.06 -18.34
CA GLU A 133 -5.00 -20.21 -17.59
C GLU A 133 -6.04 -21.04 -16.82
N LEU A 134 -6.67 -22.03 -17.46
CA LEU A 134 -7.56 -22.96 -16.77
C LEU A 134 -6.84 -23.69 -15.63
N MET A 135 -5.59 -24.12 -15.85
CA MET A 135 -4.79 -24.79 -14.83
C MET A 135 -4.55 -23.90 -13.62
N TYR A 136 -4.21 -22.64 -13.87
CA TYR A 136 -3.97 -21.66 -12.83
C TYR A 136 -5.25 -21.29 -12.06
N ILE A 137 -6.33 -20.92 -12.77
CA ILE A 137 -7.59 -20.52 -12.14
C ILE A 137 -8.21 -21.67 -11.35
N ALA A 138 -8.11 -22.91 -11.85
CA ALA A 138 -8.53 -24.09 -11.10
C ALA A 138 -7.70 -24.31 -9.82
N GLU A 139 -6.40 -23.99 -9.83
CA GLU A 139 -5.54 -24.06 -8.65
C GLU A 139 -5.91 -22.96 -7.63
N VAL A 140 -6.13 -21.73 -8.08
CA VAL A 140 -6.59 -20.61 -7.25
C VAL A 140 -7.93 -20.92 -6.59
N PHE A 141 -8.89 -21.48 -7.34
CA PHE A 141 -10.22 -21.86 -6.84
C PHE A 141 -10.17 -22.88 -5.68
N LEU A 142 -9.17 -23.77 -5.66
CA LEU A 142 -9.08 -24.80 -4.63
C LEU A 142 -8.96 -24.22 -3.22
N HIS A 143 -8.25 -23.10 -3.04
CA HIS A 143 -7.98 -22.55 -1.72
C HIS A 143 -9.26 -22.09 -0.99
N PRO A 144 -10.04 -21.12 -1.52
CA PRO A 144 -11.28 -20.69 -0.87
C PRO A 144 -12.32 -21.82 -0.81
N ALA A 145 -12.39 -22.69 -1.83
CA ALA A 145 -13.33 -23.82 -1.80
C ALA A 145 -13.03 -24.82 -0.67
N THR A 146 -11.75 -25.01 -0.32
CA THR A 146 -11.35 -25.89 0.77
C THR A 146 -11.66 -25.27 2.13
N GLN A 147 -11.38 -23.98 2.28
CA GLN A 147 -11.70 -23.23 3.50
C GLN A 147 -13.21 -23.22 3.74
N PHE A 148 -14.00 -22.96 2.71
CA PHE A 148 -15.45 -23.03 2.76
C PHE A 148 -15.98 -24.41 3.19
N VAL A 149 -15.40 -25.51 2.72
CA VAL A 149 -15.75 -26.87 3.18
C VAL A 149 -15.47 -27.04 4.67
N GLN A 150 -14.35 -26.51 5.17
CA GLN A 150 -14.00 -26.59 6.59
C GLN A 150 -14.99 -25.79 7.45
N SER A 151 -15.33 -24.56 7.05
CA SER A 151 -16.32 -23.72 7.73
C SER A 151 -17.73 -24.29 7.67
N SER A 152 -18.11 -24.89 6.53
CA SER A 152 -19.39 -25.59 6.41
C SER A 152 -19.50 -26.76 7.40
N ARG A 153 -18.40 -27.48 7.66
CA ARG A 153 -18.37 -28.59 8.64
C ARG A 153 -18.36 -28.12 10.09
N SER A 154 -17.71 -27.00 10.39
CA SER A 154 -17.66 -26.44 11.74
C SER A 154 -19.01 -25.85 12.18
N VAL A 155 -19.87 -25.47 11.22
CA VAL A 155 -21.24 -24.97 11.45
C VAL A 155 -22.24 -26.10 11.72
N LEU A 156 -22.02 -27.32 11.22
CA LEU A 156 -22.95 -28.45 11.43
C LEU A 156 -23.41 -28.67 12.88
N PRO A 157 -22.55 -28.63 13.93
CA PRO A 157 -22.99 -28.82 15.31
C PRO A 157 -23.74 -27.62 15.91
N THR A 158 -23.77 -26.46 15.24
CA THR A 158 -24.43 -25.24 15.75
C THR A 158 -25.78 -24.95 15.08
N LEU A 159 -26.25 -25.84 14.20
CA LEU A 159 -27.52 -25.73 13.49
C LEU A 159 -28.66 -26.38 14.27
N ASP A 160 -29.80 -25.71 14.34
CA ASP A 160 -30.99 -26.20 15.04
C ASP A 160 -31.86 -27.14 14.18
N ASP A 161 -31.80 -27.00 12.84
CA ASP A 161 -32.62 -27.78 11.90
C ASP A 161 -31.86 -28.99 11.35
N HIS A 162 -32.40 -30.18 11.61
CA HIS A 162 -31.82 -31.46 11.18
C HIS A 162 -31.76 -31.60 9.64
N SER A 163 -32.77 -31.12 8.92
CA SER A 163 -32.85 -31.24 7.46
C SER A 163 -31.80 -30.37 6.76
N ILE A 164 -31.61 -29.15 7.24
CA ILE A 164 -30.59 -28.22 6.74
C ILE A 164 -29.19 -28.71 7.10
N THR A 165 -29.03 -29.29 8.29
CA THR A 165 -27.77 -29.92 8.72
C THR A 165 -27.39 -31.09 7.81
N GLU A 166 -28.33 -31.97 7.48
CA GLU A 166 -28.10 -33.08 6.56
C GLU A 166 -27.80 -32.60 5.14
N GLN A 167 -28.50 -31.58 4.65
CA GLN A 167 -28.29 -30.99 3.33
C GLN A 167 -26.90 -30.32 3.21
N LEU A 168 -26.50 -29.51 4.21
CA LEU A 168 -25.19 -28.86 4.24
C LEU A 168 -24.07 -29.91 4.36
N SER A 169 -24.25 -30.92 5.21
CA SER A 169 -23.31 -32.03 5.36
C SER A 169 -23.09 -32.79 4.05
N THR A 170 -24.18 -33.16 3.37
CA THR A 170 -24.14 -33.92 2.11
C THR A 170 -23.48 -33.12 0.99
N THR A 171 -23.88 -31.85 0.82
CA THR A 171 -23.31 -30.98 -0.22
C THR A 171 -21.83 -30.63 0.06
N SER A 172 -21.46 -30.40 1.32
CA SER A 172 -20.07 -30.19 1.74
C SER A 172 -19.20 -31.43 1.49
N HIS A 173 -19.72 -32.63 1.77
CA HIS A 173 -19.01 -33.88 1.51
C HIS A 173 -18.80 -34.12 0.00
N LYS A 174 -19.85 -33.85 -0.80
CA LYS A 174 -19.77 -33.94 -2.26
C LYS A 174 -18.74 -32.96 -2.83
N LEU A 175 -18.78 -31.69 -2.40
CA LEU A 175 -17.81 -30.67 -2.80
C LEU A 175 -16.38 -31.10 -2.43
N ASN A 176 -16.15 -31.59 -1.21
CA ASN A 176 -14.83 -32.06 -0.79
C ASN A 176 -14.28 -33.21 -1.66
N THR A 177 -15.16 -34.11 -2.10
CA THR A 177 -14.80 -35.22 -3.00
C THR A 177 -14.40 -34.69 -4.37
N ASP A 178 -15.20 -33.80 -4.95
CA ASP A 178 -14.91 -33.18 -6.25
C ASP A 178 -13.63 -32.32 -6.21
N LEU A 179 -13.38 -31.60 -5.10
CA LEU A 179 -12.13 -30.84 -4.90
C LEU A 179 -10.91 -31.76 -4.80
N THR A 180 -11.06 -32.94 -4.19
CA THR A 180 -9.97 -33.94 -4.11
C THR A 180 -9.68 -34.52 -5.49
N GLU A 181 -10.71 -34.82 -6.29
CA GLU A 181 -10.54 -35.23 -7.69
C GLU A 181 -9.86 -34.14 -8.53
N LEU A 182 -10.27 -32.88 -8.36
CA LEU A 182 -9.69 -31.73 -9.05
C LEU A 182 -8.21 -31.54 -8.68
N ARG A 183 -7.85 -31.60 -7.39
CA ARG A 183 -6.44 -31.58 -6.95
C ARG A 183 -5.61 -32.69 -7.59
N ASN A 184 -6.15 -33.90 -7.65
CA ASN A 184 -5.47 -35.04 -8.26
C ASN A 184 -5.36 -34.92 -9.79
N ALA A 185 -6.29 -34.23 -10.44
CA ALA A 185 -6.19 -33.91 -11.87
C ALA A 185 -5.11 -32.82 -12.10
N LEU A 186 -5.15 -31.76 -11.28
CA LEU A 186 -4.18 -30.67 -11.28
C LEU A 186 -2.75 -31.16 -11.06
N SER A 187 -2.51 -31.99 -10.06
CA SER A 187 -1.17 -32.52 -9.74
C SER A 187 -0.57 -33.35 -10.89
N ARG A 188 -1.41 -34.03 -11.67
CA ARG A 188 -0.99 -34.81 -12.84
C ARG A 188 -0.80 -33.95 -14.10
N ALA A 189 -1.57 -32.89 -14.25
CA ALA A 189 -1.50 -31.99 -15.40
C ALA A 189 -0.39 -30.93 -15.26
N LYS A 190 -0.07 -30.51 -14.03
CA LYS A 190 0.90 -29.43 -13.74
C LYS A 190 2.30 -29.67 -14.35
N PRO A 191 2.93 -30.86 -14.23
CA PRO A 191 4.21 -31.13 -14.88
C PRO A 191 4.13 -31.03 -16.41
N ALA A 192 2.96 -31.32 -16.98
CA ALA A 192 2.78 -31.31 -18.41
C ALA A 192 2.70 -29.91 -19.04
N CYS A 193 2.54 -28.88 -18.20
CA CYS A 193 2.40 -27.48 -18.58
C CYS A 193 3.58 -26.60 -18.09
N GLN A 194 4.64 -27.19 -17.54
CA GLN A 194 5.73 -26.47 -16.85
C GLN A 194 6.63 -25.62 -17.77
N GLY A 195 6.86 -26.03 -19.03
CA GLY A 195 7.79 -25.34 -19.94
C GLY A 195 7.25 -24.11 -20.68
N LEU A 196 6.08 -23.60 -20.30
CA LEU A 196 5.37 -22.51 -21.00
C LEU A 196 5.08 -21.31 -20.10
N GLY A 197 5.56 -21.34 -18.85
CA GLY A 197 5.10 -20.40 -17.82
C GLY A 197 5.45 -18.94 -18.13
N ILE A 198 6.68 -18.67 -18.59
CA ILE A 198 7.10 -17.30 -18.93
C ILE A 198 6.46 -16.83 -20.25
N ASP A 199 6.36 -17.71 -21.26
CA ASP A 199 5.72 -17.38 -22.55
C ASP A 199 4.23 -17.04 -22.37
N ALA A 200 3.51 -17.85 -21.59
CA ALA A 200 2.11 -17.58 -21.27
C ALA A 200 1.93 -16.29 -20.46
N ALA A 201 2.84 -16.02 -19.51
CA ALA A 201 2.84 -14.77 -18.75
C ALA A 201 3.11 -13.55 -19.65
N GLN A 202 4.02 -13.66 -20.61
CA GLN A 202 4.29 -12.59 -21.57
C GLN A 202 3.11 -12.32 -22.51
N GLN A 203 2.46 -13.38 -23.00
CA GLN A 203 1.27 -13.22 -23.82
C GLN A 203 0.12 -12.57 -23.03
N LEU A 204 -0.10 -12.99 -21.78
CA LEU A 204 -1.10 -12.35 -20.92
C LEU A 204 -0.81 -10.85 -20.74
N ILE A 205 0.46 -10.47 -20.52
CA ILE A 205 0.83 -9.04 -20.43
C ILE A 205 0.54 -8.31 -21.75
N ALA A 206 0.80 -8.93 -22.90
CA ALA A 206 0.48 -8.32 -24.20
C ALA A 206 -1.03 -8.11 -24.39
N GLU A 207 -1.85 -9.09 -24.02
CA GLU A 207 -3.32 -8.96 -24.04
C GLU A 207 -3.80 -7.84 -23.09
N LEU A 208 -3.20 -7.71 -21.90
CA LEU A 208 -3.51 -6.63 -20.97
C LEU A 208 -3.06 -5.24 -21.50
N GLN A 209 -1.96 -5.17 -22.26
CA GLN A 209 -1.53 -3.93 -22.93
C GLN A 209 -2.55 -3.50 -23.98
N ASP A 210 -3.06 -4.45 -24.78
CA ASP A 210 -4.13 -4.19 -25.74
C ASP A 210 -5.43 -3.74 -25.04
N GLU A 211 -5.76 -4.35 -23.90
CA GLU A 211 -6.92 -3.96 -23.08
C GLU A 211 -6.78 -2.53 -22.54
N LEU A 212 -5.59 -2.11 -22.08
CA LEU A 212 -5.35 -0.72 -21.68
C LEU A 212 -5.44 0.26 -22.86
N ASP A 213 -5.00 -0.13 -24.05
CA ASP A 213 -5.15 0.68 -25.27
C ASP A 213 -6.63 0.84 -25.65
N GLU A 214 -7.46 -0.18 -25.41
CA GLU A 214 -8.91 -0.08 -25.55
C GLU A 214 -9.53 0.87 -24.51
N PHE A 215 -9.07 0.83 -23.26
CA PHE A 215 -9.53 1.78 -22.24
C PHE A 215 -9.16 3.21 -22.60
N GLU A 216 -7.95 3.46 -23.11
CA GLU A 216 -7.54 4.79 -23.57
C GLU A 216 -8.42 5.29 -24.73
N ARG A 217 -8.73 4.42 -25.69
CA ARG A 217 -9.69 4.72 -26.76
C ARG A 217 -11.08 5.04 -26.21
N ALA A 218 -11.57 4.28 -25.23
CA ALA A 218 -12.86 4.50 -24.59
C ALA A 218 -12.92 5.83 -23.81
N VAL A 219 -11.83 6.23 -23.16
CA VAL A 219 -11.69 7.54 -22.50
C VAL A 219 -11.73 8.67 -23.52
N ASN A 220 -10.95 8.56 -24.60
CA ASN A 220 -10.95 9.56 -25.67
C ASN A 220 -12.31 9.67 -26.38
N ALA A 221 -13.10 8.60 -26.40
CA ALA A 221 -14.48 8.58 -26.90
C ALA A 221 -15.53 9.01 -25.85
N HIS A 222 -15.13 9.38 -24.63
CA HIS A 222 -16.00 9.72 -23.50
C HIS A 222 -17.05 8.62 -23.16
N ASN A 223 -16.68 7.36 -23.34
CA ASN A 223 -17.59 6.21 -23.18
C ASN A 223 -17.16 5.25 -22.06
N LEU A 224 -16.08 5.54 -21.34
CA LEU A 224 -15.68 4.73 -20.18
C LEU A 224 -16.63 5.02 -19.01
N ARG A 225 -17.43 4.02 -18.62
CA ARG A 225 -18.39 4.11 -17.51
C ARG A 225 -18.09 3.09 -16.42
N PRO A 226 -18.39 3.42 -15.16
CA PRO A 226 -18.21 2.49 -14.05
C PRO A 226 -19.18 1.31 -14.16
N LEU A 227 -18.72 0.13 -13.77
CA LEU A 227 -19.56 -1.07 -13.68
C LEU A 227 -20.42 -1.03 -12.41
N PRO A 228 -21.53 -1.81 -12.36
CA PRO A 228 -22.33 -1.93 -11.14
C PRO A 228 -21.48 -2.40 -9.95
N GLY A 229 -21.38 -1.57 -8.90
CA GLY A 229 -20.56 -1.85 -7.71
C GLY A 229 -19.16 -1.23 -7.73
N ASP A 230 -18.76 -0.56 -8.82
CA ASP A 230 -17.53 0.23 -8.86
C ASP A 230 -17.71 1.52 -8.04
N THR A 231 -16.81 1.73 -7.08
CA THR A 231 -16.68 2.97 -6.32
C THR A 231 -15.22 3.44 -6.35
N PRO A 232 -14.95 4.75 -6.22
CA PRO A 232 -13.58 5.25 -6.18
C PRO A 232 -12.78 4.65 -5.01
N GLU A 233 -13.44 4.38 -3.87
CA GLU A 233 -12.80 3.72 -2.72
C GLU A 233 -12.40 2.28 -3.05
N ARG A 234 -13.29 1.51 -3.70
CA ARG A 234 -12.99 0.13 -4.12
C ARG A 234 -11.87 0.09 -5.13
N GLY A 235 -11.90 0.97 -6.14
CA GLY A 235 -10.82 1.10 -7.13
C GLY A 235 -9.48 1.42 -6.48
N ALA A 236 -9.44 2.37 -5.55
CA ALA A 236 -8.23 2.73 -4.83
C ALA A 236 -7.67 1.56 -3.99
N GLN A 237 -8.53 0.86 -3.26
CA GLN A 237 -8.14 -0.31 -2.46
C GLN A 237 -7.64 -1.47 -3.34
N GLN A 238 -8.31 -1.76 -4.44
CA GLN A 238 -7.90 -2.79 -5.40
C GLN A 238 -6.58 -2.44 -6.08
N LEU A 239 -6.36 -1.17 -6.40
CA LEU A 239 -5.10 -0.71 -6.99
C LEU A 239 -3.94 -0.85 -6.00
N ALA A 240 -4.15 -0.47 -4.74
CA ALA A 240 -3.18 -0.61 -3.67
C ALA A 240 -2.79 -2.07 -3.41
N SER A 241 -3.79 -2.94 -3.28
CA SER A 241 -3.56 -4.38 -3.03
C SER A 241 -2.87 -5.04 -4.22
N SER A 242 -3.31 -4.76 -5.44
CA SER A 242 -2.71 -5.31 -6.66
C SER A 242 -1.27 -4.80 -6.85
N SER A 243 -1.00 -3.52 -6.59
CA SER A 243 0.35 -2.94 -6.63
C SER A 243 1.31 -3.64 -5.66
N LYS A 244 0.83 -3.97 -4.45
CA LYS A 244 1.61 -4.74 -3.47
C LYS A 244 1.89 -6.16 -3.94
N LEU A 245 0.88 -6.85 -4.49
CA LEU A 245 1.03 -8.20 -5.02
C LEU A 245 2.00 -8.23 -6.21
N VAL A 246 1.95 -7.23 -7.11
CA VAL A 246 2.92 -7.08 -8.20
C VAL A 246 4.33 -6.92 -7.63
N ASN A 247 4.56 -6.03 -6.67
CA ASN A 247 5.89 -5.87 -6.06
C ASN A 247 6.38 -7.17 -5.37
N GLN A 248 5.50 -7.93 -4.72
CA GLN A 248 5.84 -9.23 -4.15
C GLN A 248 6.21 -10.26 -5.23
N GLY A 249 5.44 -10.32 -6.31
CA GLY A 249 5.72 -11.19 -7.47
C GLY A 249 7.06 -10.86 -8.12
N VAL A 250 7.35 -9.56 -8.33
CA VAL A 250 8.65 -9.08 -8.83
C VAL A 250 9.78 -9.51 -7.91
N ALA A 251 9.66 -9.35 -6.59
CA ALA A 251 10.68 -9.76 -5.64
C ALA A 251 10.91 -11.29 -5.64
N GLN A 252 9.85 -12.09 -5.73
CA GLN A 252 9.94 -13.54 -5.84
C GLN A 252 10.62 -13.95 -7.15
N LEU A 253 10.28 -13.28 -8.25
CA LEU A 253 10.85 -13.53 -9.57
C LEU A 253 12.34 -13.18 -9.61
N LEU A 254 12.76 -12.05 -9.01
CA LEU A 254 14.17 -11.70 -8.81
C LEU A 254 14.92 -12.80 -8.07
N SER A 255 14.36 -13.29 -6.96
CA SER A 255 14.99 -14.32 -6.13
C SER A 255 15.07 -15.67 -6.86
N ALA A 256 14.02 -16.07 -7.57
CA ALA A 256 13.97 -17.31 -8.32
C ALA A 256 14.92 -17.30 -9.52
N ALA A 257 15.00 -16.18 -10.24
CA ALA A 257 15.92 -16.00 -11.35
C ALA A 257 17.38 -15.98 -10.86
N ALA A 258 17.66 -15.35 -9.71
CA ALA A 258 19.00 -15.36 -9.09
C ALA A 258 19.50 -16.78 -8.76
N GLN A 259 18.58 -17.66 -8.38
CA GLN A 259 18.87 -19.05 -8.04
C GLN A 259 18.97 -19.96 -9.27
N GLY A 260 18.67 -19.46 -10.48
CA GLY A 260 18.64 -20.25 -11.71
C GLY A 260 17.53 -21.30 -11.72
N ASN A 261 16.49 -21.13 -10.90
CA ASN A 261 15.42 -22.12 -10.80
C ASN A 261 14.28 -21.79 -11.77
N GLU A 262 14.27 -22.45 -12.93
CA GLU A 262 13.28 -22.25 -13.99
C GLU A 262 11.83 -22.48 -13.50
N MET A 263 11.61 -23.44 -12.61
CA MET A 263 10.28 -23.77 -12.10
C MET A 263 9.71 -22.65 -11.22
N TYR A 264 10.49 -22.16 -10.26
CA TYR A 264 10.04 -21.05 -9.40
C TYR A 264 9.96 -19.73 -10.17
N THR A 265 10.85 -19.52 -11.15
CA THR A 265 10.81 -18.32 -12.00
C THR A 265 9.55 -18.32 -12.86
N SER A 266 9.20 -19.45 -13.47
CA SER A 266 7.98 -19.63 -14.26
C SER A 266 6.69 -19.55 -13.43
N GLN A 267 6.74 -19.93 -12.15
CA GLN A 267 5.62 -19.75 -11.22
C GLN A 267 5.45 -18.27 -10.83
N ALA A 268 6.53 -17.63 -10.38
CA ALA A 268 6.53 -16.21 -10.02
C ALA A 268 6.14 -15.30 -11.20
N ALA A 269 6.55 -15.65 -12.42
CA ALA A 269 6.14 -14.96 -13.65
C ALA A 269 4.61 -14.98 -13.85
N ARG A 270 3.98 -16.16 -13.68
CA ARG A 270 2.52 -16.32 -13.80
C ARG A 270 1.78 -15.60 -12.69
N ASP A 271 2.26 -15.71 -11.45
CA ASP A 271 1.67 -15.02 -10.30
C ASP A 271 1.77 -13.49 -10.44
N THR A 272 2.88 -13.00 -11.01
CA THR A 272 3.06 -11.58 -11.35
C THR A 272 2.09 -11.16 -12.46
N ALA A 273 1.96 -11.93 -13.54
CA ALA A 273 1.04 -11.62 -14.63
C ALA A 273 -0.43 -11.60 -14.19
N GLN A 274 -0.83 -12.50 -13.29
CA GLN A 274 -2.17 -12.44 -12.68
C GLN A 274 -2.35 -11.18 -11.82
N SER A 275 -1.33 -10.80 -11.05
CA SER A 275 -1.37 -9.58 -10.24
C SER A 275 -1.49 -8.33 -11.13
N LEU A 276 -0.87 -8.35 -12.31
CA LEU A 276 -1.00 -7.29 -13.32
C LEU A 276 -2.40 -7.26 -13.96
N ARG A 277 -3.06 -8.41 -14.13
CA ARG A 277 -4.48 -8.45 -14.56
C ARG A 277 -5.39 -7.78 -13.53
N ASN A 278 -5.21 -8.09 -12.25
CA ASN A 278 -5.96 -7.44 -11.17
C ASN A 278 -5.67 -5.93 -11.12
N LEU A 279 -4.41 -5.52 -11.33
CA LEU A 279 -4.00 -4.12 -11.44
C LEU A 279 -4.69 -3.43 -12.62
N THR A 280 -4.75 -4.07 -13.78
CA THR A 280 -5.39 -3.54 -15.00
C THR A 280 -6.88 -3.30 -14.77
N GLY A 281 -7.57 -4.25 -14.13
CA GLY A 281 -8.94 -4.08 -13.67
C GLY A 281 -9.10 -2.91 -12.70
N ALA A 282 -8.21 -2.78 -11.72
CA ALA A 282 -8.25 -1.67 -10.76
C ALA A 282 -8.00 -0.30 -11.42
N VAL A 283 -7.05 -0.22 -12.36
CA VAL A 283 -6.78 0.99 -13.17
C VAL A 283 -8.03 1.40 -13.93
N ARG A 284 -8.75 0.45 -14.54
CA ARG A 284 -10.03 0.71 -15.20
C ARG A 284 -11.07 1.24 -14.22
N THR A 285 -11.25 0.60 -13.06
CA THR A 285 -12.23 1.02 -12.06
C THR A 285 -11.96 2.46 -11.59
N VAL A 286 -10.69 2.81 -11.34
CA VAL A 286 -10.32 4.18 -10.95
C VAL A 286 -10.52 5.17 -12.10
N ALA A 287 -10.16 4.80 -13.33
CA ALA A 287 -10.38 5.66 -14.50
C ALA A 287 -11.88 5.90 -14.75
N ALA A 288 -12.70 4.86 -14.64
CA ALA A 288 -14.14 4.92 -14.87
C ALA A 288 -14.92 5.68 -13.77
N THR A 289 -14.36 5.78 -12.56
CA THR A 289 -14.97 6.49 -11.41
C THR A 289 -14.47 7.92 -11.25
N THR A 290 -13.49 8.34 -12.05
CA THR A 290 -12.95 9.71 -12.09
C THR A 290 -13.66 10.54 -13.15
N ASP A 291 -14.02 11.79 -12.84
CA ASP A 291 -14.62 12.72 -13.81
C ASP A 291 -13.58 13.52 -14.63
N ASN A 292 -12.32 13.53 -14.20
CA ASN A 292 -11.25 14.31 -14.83
C ASN A 292 -10.52 13.50 -15.92
N VAL A 293 -10.72 13.88 -17.19
CA VAL A 293 -10.13 13.21 -18.37
C VAL A 293 -8.60 13.17 -18.34
N ASP A 294 -7.92 14.19 -17.82
CA ASP A 294 -6.46 14.19 -17.70
C ASP A 294 -5.99 13.15 -16.68
N VAL A 295 -6.70 12.99 -15.57
CA VAL A 295 -6.40 11.96 -14.57
C VAL A 295 -6.70 10.57 -15.13
N GLN A 296 -7.80 10.40 -15.89
CA GLN A 296 -8.11 9.15 -16.60
C GLN A 296 -6.99 8.75 -17.56
N ARG A 297 -6.50 9.68 -18.38
CA ARG A 297 -5.40 9.39 -19.33
C ARG A 297 -4.11 9.05 -18.60
N ARG A 298 -3.75 9.81 -17.56
CA ARG A 298 -2.53 9.56 -16.78
C ARG A 298 -2.52 8.20 -16.11
N ILE A 299 -3.62 7.77 -15.49
CA ILE A 299 -3.66 6.49 -14.78
C ILE A 299 -3.59 5.29 -15.74
N ILE A 300 -4.21 5.41 -16.92
CA ILE A 300 -4.11 4.39 -17.97
C ILE A 300 -2.68 4.35 -18.51
N HIS A 301 -2.07 5.51 -18.79
CA HIS A 301 -0.69 5.59 -19.26
C HIS A 301 0.31 5.06 -18.24
N SER A 302 0.13 5.36 -16.95
CA SER A 302 0.99 4.82 -15.89
C SER A 302 0.81 3.31 -15.73
N GLY A 303 -0.42 2.80 -15.82
CA GLY A 303 -0.73 1.37 -15.86
C GLY A 303 -0.04 0.67 -17.03
N ARG A 304 -0.04 1.28 -18.22
CA ARG A 304 0.69 0.79 -19.40
C ARG A 304 2.19 0.74 -19.13
N GLY A 305 2.74 1.79 -18.53
CA GLY A 305 4.12 1.81 -18.06
C GLY A 305 4.45 0.61 -17.17
N VAL A 306 3.58 0.25 -16.23
CA VAL A 306 3.78 -0.94 -15.39
C VAL A 306 3.83 -2.22 -16.23
N LEU A 307 2.92 -2.39 -17.19
CA LEU A 307 2.90 -3.57 -18.07
C LEU A 307 4.15 -3.64 -18.96
N ASP A 308 4.58 -2.52 -19.55
CA ASP A 308 5.77 -2.44 -20.41
C ASP A 308 7.04 -2.85 -19.65
N HIS A 309 7.24 -2.32 -18.44
CA HIS A 309 8.38 -2.70 -17.60
C HIS A 309 8.27 -4.13 -17.08
N SER A 310 7.05 -4.64 -16.85
CA SER A 310 6.83 -6.04 -16.47
C SER A 310 7.13 -7.02 -17.60
N SER A 311 6.82 -6.66 -18.84
CA SER A 311 7.19 -7.44 -20.03
C SER A 311 8.72 -7.54 -20.16
N LYS A 312 9.42 -6.40 -20.03
CA LYS A 312 10.89 -6.35 -20.00
C LYS A 312 11.48 -7.19 -18.87
N LEU A 313 10.87 -7.16 -17.68
CA LEU A 313 11.30 -7.98 -16.54
C LEU A 313 11.23 -9.48 -16.87
N LEU A 314 10.16 -9.94 -17.53
CA LEU A 314 10.04 -11.34 -17.93
C LEU A 314 11.08 -11.74 -18.99
N ASP A 315 11.39 -10.87 -19.95
CA ASP A 315 12.46 -11.08 -20.92
C ASP A 315 13.83 -11.21 -20.24
N GLU A 316 14.15 -10.28 -19.34
CA GLU A 316 15.39 -10.30 -18.57
C GLU A 316 15.48 -11.51 -17.63
N ALA A 317 14.34 -11.94 -17.06
CA ALA A 317 14.29 -13.14 -16.21
C ALA A 317 14.57 -14.40 -17.03
N ARG A 318 14.03 -14.49 -18.24
CA ARG A 318 14.33 -15.58 -19.17
C ARG A 318 15.80 -15.60 -19.57
N GLN A 319 16.38 -14.44 -19.87
CA GLN A 319 17.82 -14.35 -20.18
C GLN A 319 18.68 -14.72 -18.97
N SER A 320 18.30 -14.30 -17.76
CA SER A 320 18.97 -14.65 -16.50
C SER A 320 18.93 -16.14 -16.18
N LEU A 321 17.99 -16.92 -16.72
CA LEU A 321 18.00 -18.38 -16.60
C LEU A 321 19.08 -19.03 -17.48
N GLN A 322 19.52 -18.36 -18.56
CA GLN A 322 20.55 -18.88 -19.47
C GLN A 322 21.97 -18.47 -19.06
N THR A 323 22.12 -17.35 -18.34
CA THR A 323 23.39 -16.85 -17.80
C THR A 323 23.41 -16.96 -16.28
N VAL A 324 24.42 -17.63 -15.71
CA VAL A 324 24.53 -17.80 -14.25
C VAL A 324 24.72 -16.44 -13.55
N GLY A 325 23.68 -15.95 -12.90
CA GLY A 325 23.69 -14.74 -12.07
C GLY A 325 22.62 -13.72 -12.46
N VAL A 326 22.21 -12.87 -11.52
CA VAL A 326 21.20 -11.84 -11.80
C VAL A 326 21.74 -10.80 -12.76
N THR A 327 21.05 -10.56 -13.88
CA THR A 327 21.44 -9.48 -14.79
C THR A 327 21.19 -8.11 -14.13
N PRO A 328 22.04 -7.11 -14.37
CA PRO A 328 21.75 -5.74 -13.94
C PRO A 328 20.46 -5.20 -14.60
N GLY A 329 20.11 -5.72 -15.79
CA GLY A 329 18.83 -5.45 -16.46
C GLY A 329 17.61 -5.86 -15.64
N LEU A 330 17.65 -7.04 -15.01
CA LEU A 330 16.56 -7.53 -14.17
C LEU A 330 16.27 -6.63 -12.95
N HIS A 331 17.33 -6.17 -12.26
CA HIS A 331 17.18 -5.23 -11.14
C HIS A 331 16.65 -3.86 -11.59
N SER A 332 17.10 -3.37 -12.75
CA SER A 332 16.61 -2.11 -13.32
C SER A 332 15.12 -2.21 -13.63
N ALA A 333 14.70 -3.26 -14.34
CA ALA A 333 13.29 -3.48 -14.69
C ALA A 333 12.40 -3.55 -13.44
N ALA A 334 12.85 -4.24 -12.38
CA ALA A 334 12.13 -4.29 -11.11
C ALA A 334 11.96 -2.90 -10.47
N LYS A 335 13.01 -2.07 -10.48
CA LYS A 335 12.98 -0.69 -9.96
C LYS A 335 12.03 0.18 -10.79
N ASP A 336 12.04 0.04 -12.11
CA ASP A 336 11.18 0.80 -13.01
C ASP A 336 9.70 0.44 -12.83
N ILE A 337 9.39 -0.85 -12.55
CA ILE A 337 8.05 -1.29 -12.15
C ILE A 337 7.63 -0.60 -10.85
N SER A 338 8.45 -0.63 -9.80
CA SER A 338 8.11 0.02 -8.52
C SER A 338 7.90 1.53 -8.68
N SER A 339 8.71 2.19 -9.52
CA SER A 339 8.52 3.61 -9.84
C SER A 339 7.21 3.86 -10.57
N SER A 340 6.88 3.05 -11.59
CA SER A 340 5.64 3.17 -12.37
C SER A 340 4.39 2.88 -11.51
N LEU A 341 4.48 1.92 -10.59
CA LEU A 341 3.44 1.64 -9.60
C LEU A 341 3.21 2.84 -8.68
N ASN A 342 4.27 3.49 -8.20
CA ASN A 342 4.15 4.71 -7.38
C ASN A 342 3.48 5.86 -8.13
N VAL A 343 3.80 6.04 -9.43
CA VAL A 343 3.12 7.04 -10.27
C VAL A 343 1.64 6.68 -10.45
N THR A 344 1.32 5.41 -10.64
CA THR A 344 -0.07 4.92 -10.78
C THR A 344 -0.86 5.16 -9.49
N MET A 345 -0.26 4.90 -8.32
CA MET A 345 -0.84 5.22 -7.03
C MET A 345 -1.01 6.73 -6.80
N GLY A 346 -0.06 7.55 -7.26
CA GLY A 346 -0.16 9.01 -7.22
C GLY A 346 -1.28 9.60 -8.10
N CYS A 347 -1.87 8.81 -8.99
CA CYS A 347 -3.02 9.21 -9.78
C CYS A 347 -4.36 8.99 -9.07
N LEU A 348 -4.38 8.37 -7.88
CA LEU A 348 -5.61 8.17 -7.12
C LEU A 348 -6.26 9.50 -6.69
N PRO A 349 -7.61 9.55 -6.62
CA PRO A 349 -8.32 10.71 -6.08
C PRO A 349 -7.83 11.07 -4.68
N GLY A 350 -7.61 12.36 -4.40
CA GLY A 350 -7.08 12.86 -3.13
C GLY A 350 -5.57 12.79 -2.94
N GLN A 351 -4.85 11.88 -3.62
CA GLN A 351 -3.38 11.86 -3.56
C GLN A 351 -2.78 13.12 -4.20
N LYS A 352 -3.31 13.54 -5.34
CA LYS A 352 -2.88 14.77 -6.04
C LYS A 352 -3.16 16.03 -5.20
N ASP A 353 -4.29 16.08 -4.53
CA ASP A 353 -4.68 17.22 -3.71
C ASP A 353 -3.78 17.34 -2.48
N VAL A 354 -3.46 16.22 -1.85
CA VAL A 354 -2.46 16.14 -0.77
C VAL A 354 -1.07 16.57 -1.27
N ASP A 355 -0.64 16.13 -2.47
CA ASP A 355 0.62 16.57 -3.06
C ASP A 355 0.65 18.07 -3.37
N SER A 356 -0.48 18.61 -3.86
CA SER A 356 -0.62 20.05 -4.07
C SER A 356 -0.56 20.82 -2.75
N ALA A 357 -1.20 20.32 -1.70
CA ALA A 357 -1.14 20.91 -0.36
C ALA A 357 0.29 20.91 0.19
N ILE A 358 1.02 19.79 0.07
CA ILE A 358 2.43 19.69 0.47
C ILE A 358 3.29 20.69 -0.32
N THR A 359 3.11 20.75 -1.64
CA THR A 359 3.86 21.67 -2.51
C THR A 359 3.61 23.13 -2.12
N ASN A 360 2.35 23.51 -1.88
CA ASN A 360 1.98 24.85 -1.43
C ASN A 360 2.63 25.19 -0.08
N ILE A 361 2.60 24.27 0.90
CA ILE A 361 3.24 24.49 2.21
C ILE A 361 4.75 24.72 2.05
N ILE A 362 5.41 23.94 1.20
CA ILE A 362 6.85 24.09 0.92
C ILE A 362 7.14 25.43 0.23
N GLU A 363 6.34 25.81 -0.77
CA GLU A 363 6.48 27.07 -1.49
C GLU A 363 6.27 28.28 -0.58
N TRP A 364 5.21 28.27 0.23
CA TRP A 364 4.96 29.33 1.20
C TRP A 364 6.05 29.39 2.27
N THR A 365 6.61 28.24 2.68
CA THR A 365 7.75 28.17 3.59
C THR A 365 9.02 28.78 2.98
N SER A 366 9.21 28.65 1.66
CA SER A 366 10.32 29.31 0.96
C SER A 366 10.18 30.85 1.01
N THR A 367 8.95 31.36 1.03
CA THR A 367 8.69 32.80 1.19
C THR A 367 9.16 33.30 2.56
N ILE A 368 9.05 32.49 3.62
CA ILE A 368 9.62 32.81 4.94
C ILE A 368 11.14 33.03 4.86
N GLN A 369 11.84 32.27 4.01
CA GLN A 369 13.30 32.38 3.86
C GLN A 369 13.74 33.67 3.19
N SER A 370 12.87 34.30 2.40
CA SER A 370 13.16 35.57 1.73
C SER A 370 13.34 36.74 2.70
N GLY A 371 12.90 36.61 3.96
CA GLY A 371 13.04 37.65 4.98
C GLY A 371 12.18 38.90 4.73
N ASN A 372 11.31 38.87 3.73
CA ASN A 372 10.36 39.94 3.45
C ASN A 372 9.12 39.77 4.32
N PHE A 373 9.00 40.62 5.33
CA PHE A 373 7.83 40.64 6.22
C PHE A 373 6.81 41.68 5.73
N PRO A 374 5.53 41.32 5.64
CA PRO A 374 4.49 42.25 5.22
C PRO A 374 4.31 43.38 6.25
N HIS A 375 4.11 44.60 5.76
CA HIS A 375 3.69 45.72 6.60
C HIS A 375 2.20 45.57 6.95
N THR A 376 1.87 45.76 8.22
CA THR A 376 0.51 45.65 8.73
C THR A 376 0.17 46.86 9.59
N ASN A 377 -1.09 47.29 9.53
CA ASN A 377 -1.62 48.39 10.34
C ASN A 377 -2.35 47.88 11.59
N LYS A 378 -2.44 46.56 11.77
CA LYS A 378 -3.11 45.92 12.91
C LYS A 378 -2.30 46.11 14.18
N SER A 379 -2.96 46.13 15.32
CA SER A 379 -2.26 46.10 16.62
C SER A 379 -1.72 44.69 16.92
N TYR A 380 -0.68 44.62 17.75
CA TYR A 380 -0.12 43.33 18.17
C TYR A 380 -1.15 42.45 18.89
N GLY A 381 -2.05 43.06 19.67
CA GLY A 381 -3.13 42.34 20.37
C GLY A 381 -4.16 41.73 19.42
N GLU A 382 -4.53 42.44 18.35
CA GLU A 382 -5.40 41.90 17.29
C GLU A 382 -4.72 40.73 16.58
N LEU A 383 -3.44 40.88 16.21
CA LEU A 383 -2.67 39.80 15.59
C LEU A 383 -2.54 38.58 16.50
N GLN A 384 -2.39 38.78 17.80
CA GLN A 384 -2.33 37.68 18.76
C GLN A 384 -3.67 36.92 18.86
N GLN A 385 -4.81 37.62 18.80
CA GLN A 385 -6.12 36.98 18.77
C GLN A 385 -6.35 36.22 17.44
N GLU A 386 -5.96 36.81 16.32
CA GLU A 386 -5.98 36.16 15.00
C GLU A 386 -5.07 34.92 14.99
N LEU A 387 -3.86 35.00 15.58
CA LEU A 387 -2.92 33.88 15.67
C LEU A 387 -3.52 32.72 16.46
N ASN A 388 -4.12 32.99 17.62
CA ASN A 388 -4.77 31.97 18.44
C ASN A 388 -5.92 31.30 17.69
N THR A 389 -6.69 32.08 16.93
CA THR A 389 -7.80 31.56 16.11
C THR A 389 -7.27 30.68 14.97
N ALA A 390 -6.26 31.15 14.23
CA ALA A 390 -5.62 30.39 13.16
C ALA A 390 -4.95 29.10 13.67
N ALA A 391 -4.33 29.15 14.85
CA ALA A 391 -3.74 27.99 15.51
C ALA A 391 -4.80 26.94 15.89
N ALA A 392 -5.96 27.37 16.38
CA ALA A 392 -7.08 26.48 16.67
C ALA A 392 -7.62 25.83 15.38
N ASN A 393 -7.83 26.62 14.33
CA ASN A 393 -8.29 26.14 13.03
C ASN A 393 -7.33 25.11 12.43
N LEU A 394 -6.01 25.35 12.50
CA LEU A 394 -5.01 24.40 11.99
C LEU A 394 -4.97 23.09 12.80
N ASN A 395 -5.15 23.16 14.12
CA ASN A 395 -5.26 21.96 14.98
C ASN A 395 -6.53 21.14 14.67
N GLU A 396 -7.66 21.79 14.42
CA GLU A 396 -8.90 21.14 14.00
C GLU A 396 -8.73 20.50 12.61
N ALA A 397 -8.18 21.24 11.65
CA ALA A 397 -7.89 20.72 10.31
C ALA A 397 -6.93 19.52 10.36
N SER A 398 -5.91 19.56 11.22
CA SER A 398 -5.00 18.44 11.49
C SER A 398 -5.76 17.19 11.93
N SER A 399 -6.71 17.35 12.85
CA SER A 399 -7.56 16.27 13.35
C SER A 399 -8.48 15.71 12.25
N SER A 400 -9.05 16.58 11.42
CA SER A 400 -9.88 16.21 10.26
C SER A 400 -9.09 15.41 9.22
N VAL A 401 -7.84 15.77 8.94
CA VAL A 401 -6.93 14.99 8.09
C VAL A 401 -6.74 13.57 8.66
N VAL A 402 -6.51 13.43 9.97
CA VAL A 402 -6.31 12.12 10.61
C VAL A 402 -7.55 11.22 10.50
N GLN A 403 -8.75 11.80 10.59
CA GLN A 403 -10.01 11.05 10.52
C GLN A 403 -10.38 10.65 9.08
N SER A 404 -10.01 11.46 8.10
CA SER A 404 -10.37 11.30 6.69
C SER A 404 -9.46 10.35 5.90
N VAL A 405 -8.35 9.87 6.47
CA VAL A 405 -7.37 9.00 5.78
C VAL A 405 -8.00 7.75 5.14
N ARG A 406 -9.11 7.25 5.69
CA ARG A 406 -9.82 6.07 5.16
C ARG A 406 -10.61 6.33 3.88
N SER A 407 -10.91 7.59 3.56
CA SER A 407 -11.61 7.99 2.34
C SER A 407 -10.72 8.93 1.55
N PRO A 408 -10.16 8.48 0.41
CA PRO A 408 -9.31 9.33 -0.43
C PRO A 408 -10.00 10.64 -0.85
N VAL A 409 -11.31 10.60 -1.09
CA VAL A 409 -12.12 11.77 -1.45
C VAL A 409 -12.23 12.76 -0.28
N GLN A 410 -12.51 12.28 0.93
CA GLN A 410 -12.53 13.17 2.11
C GLN A 410 -11.15 13.73 2.42
N LEU A 411 -10.10 12.93 2.26
CA LEU A 411 -8.72 13.36 2.44
C LEU A 411 -8.35 14.49 1.47
N ALA A 412 -8.88 14.47 0.24
CA ALA A 412 -8.69 15.55 -0.72
C ALA A 412 -9.19 16.89 -0.15
N SER A 413 -10.43 16.92 0.35
CA SER A 413 -11.03 18.14 0.93
C SER A 413 -10.28 18.59 2.17
N THR A 414 -10.08 17.68 3.15
CA THR A 414 -9.46 18.04 4.43
C THR A 414 -8.00 18.46 4.26
N SER A 415 -7.28 17.93 3.27
CA SER A 415 -5.91 18.37 2.96
C SER A 415 -5.86 19.80 2.40
N LYS A 416 -6.88 20.20 1.62
CA LYS A 416 -7.03 21.57 1.12
C LYS A 416 -7.40 22.53 2.24
N ASP A 417 -8.34 22.14 3.10
CA ASP A 417 -8.74 22.93 4.27
C ASP A 417 -7.55 23.11 5.23
N PHE A 418 -6.76 22.06 5.43
CA PHE A 418 -5.51 22.10 6.20
C PHE A 418 -4.48 23.04 5.60
N ALA A 419 -4.27 23.02 4.28
CA ALA A 419 -3.37 23.95 3.62
C ALA A 419 -3.84 25.41 3.76
N SER A 420 -5.16 25.66 3.64
CA SER A 420 -5.74 27.00 3.86
C SER A 420 -5.52 27.49 5.28
N ALA A 421 -5.81 26.66 6.29
CA ALA A 421 -5.58 26.98 7.70
C ALA A 421 -4.09 27.25 8.00
N PHE A 422 -3.18 26.51 7.36
CA PHE A 422 -1.75 26.76 7.46
C PHE A 422 -1.37 28.11 6.85
N GLN A 423 -1.94 28.46 5.69
CA GLN A 423 -1.69 29.74 5.03
C GLN A 423 -2.16 30.93 5.89
N GLU A 424 -3.31 30.81 6.56
CA GLU A 424 -3.82 31.81 7.50
C GLU A 424 -2.85 32.00 8.66
N LEU A 425 -2.46 30.90 9.33
CA LEU A 425 -1.48 30.93 10.43
C LEU A 425 -0.16 31.55 10.00
N LEU A 426 0.33 31.17 8.83
CA LEU A 426 1.56 31.69 8.24
C LEU A 426 1.49 33.20 8.03
N THR A 427 0.40 33.69 7.46
CA THR A 427 0.21 35.11 7.14
C THR A 427 0.24 35.95 8.43
N VAL A 428 -0.54 35.55 9.44
CA VAL A 428 -0.58 36.25 10.73
C VAL A 428 0.78 36.19 11.42
N SER A 429 1.46 35.03 11.42
CA SER A 429 2.79 34.88 12.04
C SER A 429 3.84 35.75 11.37
N MET A 430 3.79 35.91 10.04
CA MET A 430 4.69 36.78 9.28
C MET A 430 4.41 38.27 9.53
N GLU A 431 3.14 38.67 9.68
CA GLU A 431 2.78 40.03 10.11
C GLU A 431 3.30 40.34 11.52
N MET A 432 3.15 39.41 12.47
CA MET A 432 3.69 39.55 13.83
C MET A 432 5.21 39.67 13.83
N ALA A 433 5.90 38.79 13.09
CA ALA A 433 7.35 38.85 12.93
C ALA A 433 7.82 40.18 12.30
N GLY A 434 7.02 40.79 11.43
CA GLY A 434 7.27 42.11 10.87
C GLY A 434 7.15 43.26 11.88
N GLN A 435 6.29 43.13 12.89
CA GLN A 435 6.15 44.11 13.98
C GLN A 435 7.22 43.95 15.07
N THR A 436 7.81 42.77 15.21
CA THR A 436 8.84 42.50 16.22
C THR A 436 10.15 43.23 15.90
N GLN A 437 10.54 44.15 16.78
CA GLN A 437 11.77 44.93 16.64
C GLN A 437 13.03 44.12 16.96
N ASP A 438 12.94 43.17 17.89
CA ASP A 438 14.06 42.33 18.28
C ASP A 438 14.35 41.26 17.21
N THR A 439 15.52 41.39 16.58
CA THR A 439 15.99 40.46 15.54
C THR A 439 16.15 39.03 16.02
N THR A 440 16.46 38.81 17.30
CA THR A 440 16.66 37.47 17.89
C THR A 440 15.31 36.78 18.06
N VAL A 441 14.36 37.44 18.70
CA VAL A 441 12.98 36.97 18.87
C VAL A 441 12.30 36.75 17.52
N ARG A 442 12.48 37.68 16.57
CA ARG A 442 11.99 37.51 15.19
C ARG A 442 12.59 36.27 14.51
N GLY A 443 13.88 36.00 14.75
CA GLY A 443 14.55 34.79 14.27
C GLY A 443 13.95 33.52 14.86
N GLU A 444 13.62 33.52 16.15
CA GLU A 444 12.95 32.40 16.83
C GLU A 444 11.52 32.19 16.31
N MET A 445 10.74 33.26 16.08
CA MET A 445 9.40 33.17 15.48
C MET A 445 9.46 32.50 14.10
N VAL A 446 10.40 32.94 13.25
CA VAL A 446 10.64 32.35 11.93
C VAL A 446 11.07 30.88 12.03
N HIS A 447 11.93 30.54 13.00
CA HIS A 447 12.35 29.17 13.22
C HIS A 447 11.19 28.28 13.65
N SER A 448 10.37 28.74 14.59
CA SER A 448 9.20 28.03 15.07
C SER A 448 8.16 27.81 13.95
N LEU A 449 7.95 28.82 13.10
CA LEU A 449 7.05 28.73 11.94
C LEU A 449 7.53 27.69 10.91
N LYS A 450 8.86 27.58 10.69
CA LYS A 450 9.45 26.50 9.89
C LYS A 450 9.26 25.13 10.52
N GLY A 451 9.29 25.04 11.85
CA GLY A 451 8.94 23.84 12.60
C GLY A 451 7.50 23.40 12.31
N VAL A 452 6.53 24.33 12.36
CA VAL A 452 5.13 24.05 12.01
C VAL A 452 4.99 23.55 10.58
N SER A 453 5.66 24.17 9.61
CA SER A 453 5.69 23.71 8.20
C SER A 453 6.20 22.27 8.06
N THR A 454 7.31 21.96 8.72
CA THR A 454 7.96 20.64 8.62
C THR A 454 7.06 19.56 9.19
N SER A 455 6.50 19.79 10.37
CA SER A 455 5.53 18.89 11.01
C SER A 455 4.25 18.73 10.17
N SER A 456 3.76 19.82 9.58
CA SER A 456 2.55 19.83 8.73
C SER A 456 2.74 19.03 7.44
N SER A 457 3.89 19.19 6.79
CA SER A 457 4.25 18.42 5.59
C SER A 457 4.44 16.92 5.91
N ALA A 458 5.03 16.61 7.06
CA ALA A 458 5.18 15.23 7.53
C ALA A 458 3.83 14.57 7.83
N LEU A 459 2.87 15.30 8.42
CA LEU A 459 1.51 14.83 8.65
C LEU A 459 0.82 14.49 7.33
N LEU A 460 0.81 15.41 6.35
CA LEU A 460 0.21 15.16 5.05
C LEU A 460 0.86 14.00 4.31
N THR A 461 2.19 13.86 4.38
CA THR A 461 2.92 12.73 3.78
C THR A 461 2.54 11.39 4.42
N THR A 462 2.34 11.37 5.74
CA THR A 462 1.92 10.16 6.47
C THR A 462 0.45 9.83 6.21
N ALA A 463 -0.40 10.85 6.09
CA ALA A 463 -1.80 10.68 5.69
C ALA A 463 -1.90 10.14 4.26
N LYS A 464 -1.06 10.65 3.35
CA LYS A 464 -0.93 10.19 1.96
C LYS A 464 -0.62 8.70 1.90
N SER A 465 0.42 8.25 2.60
CA SER A 465 0.84 6.86 2.58
C SER A 465 -0.20 5.93 3.20
N LEU A 466 -0.81 6.33 4.32
CA LEU A 466 -1.84 5.53 4.98
C LEU A 466 -3.17 5.50 4.21
N SER A 467 -3.48 6.52 3.42
CA SER A 467 -4.63 6.51 2.52
C SER A 467 -4.40 5.60 1.31
N ALA A 468 -3.16 5.58 0.80
CA ALA A 468 -2.76 4.67 -0.26
C ALA A 468 -2.69 3.20 0.21
N ASP A 469 -2.29 2.93 1.45
CA ASP A 469 -2.29 1.59 2.05
C ASP A 469 -2.82 1.62 3.50
N PRO A 470 -4.13 1.31 3.69
CA PRO A 470 -4.76 1.26 5.01
C PRO A 470 -4.17 0.22 5.98
N HIS A 471 -3.40 -0.74 5.46
CA HIS A 471 -2.77 -1.83 6.22
C HIS A 471 -1.28 -1.59 6.50
N LEU A 472 -0.79 -0.36 6.29
CA LEU A 472 0.59 -0.01 6.62
C LEU A 472 0.95 -0.37 8.07
N PRO A 473 2.01 -1.16 8.29
CA PRO A 473 2.48 -1.48 9.63
C PRO A 473 2.79 -0.21 10.41
N ASN A 474 2.22 -0.06 11.61
CA ASN A 474 2.36 1.13 12.45
C ASN A 474 1.88 2.45 11.83
N GLY A 475 1.21 2.45 10.67
CA GLY A 475 0.82 3.69 9.97
C GLY A 475 -0.08 4.60 10.79
N LYS A 476 -1.04 4.03 11.54
CA LYS A 476 -1.91 4.80 12.46
C LYS A 476 -1.13 5.46 13.61
N ASN A 477 -0.12 4.76 14.14
CA ASN A 477 0.71 5.28 15.22
C ASN A 477 1.61 6.41 14.71
N GLN A 478 2.19 6.25 13.51
CA GLN A 478 2.97 7.30 12.86
C GLN A 478 2.13 8.52 12.55
N LEU A 479 0.91 8.33 12.04
CA LEU A 479 -0.03 9.42 11.77
C LEU A 479 -0.41 10.18 13.05
N ALA A 480 -0.72 9.46 14.12
CA ALA A 480 -1.02 10.08 15.41
C ALA A 480 0.20 10.81 16.00
N ALA A 481 1.42 10.30 15.80
CA ALA A 481 2.64 10.97 16.21
C ALA A 481 2.87 12.25 15.39
N ALA A 482 2.67 12.22 14.08
CA ALA A 482 2.78 13.39 13.22
C ALA A 482 1.75 14.47 13.58
N ALA A 483 0.51 14.08 13.89
CA ALA A 483 -0.53 15.02 14.32
C ALA A 483 -0.18 15.70 15.65
N ARG A 484 0.34 14.94 16.62
CA ARG A 484 0.86 15.53 17.87
C ARG A 484 2.01 16.49 17.63
N ALA A 485 2.97 16.11 16.77
CA ALA A 485 4.09 16.98 16.43
C ALA A 485 3.64 18.32 15.81
N VAL A 486 2.57 18.31 14.99
CA VAL A 486 1.94 19.54 14.48
C VAL A 486 1.40 20.39 15.63
N THR A 487 0.59 19.80 16.52
CA THR A 487 0.04 20.52 17.68
C THR A 487 1.12 21.09 18.59
N ASP A 488 2.17 20.32 18.90
CA ASP A 488 3.29 20.77 19.71
C ASP A 488 4.04 21.93 19.05
N SER A 489 4.25 21.86 17.73
CA SER A 489 4.90 22.93 16.96
C SER A 489 4.05 24.21 16.95
N ILE A 490 2.72 24.09 16.80
CA ILE A 490 1.78 25.22 16.84
C ILE A 490 1.79 25.87 18.22
N ASN A 491 1.70 25.08 19.28
CA ASN A 491 1.73 25.59 20.65
C ASN A 491 3.05 26.30 20.95
N HIS A 492 4.18 25.76 20.47
CA HIS A 492 5.47 26.42 20.59
C HIS A 492 5.49 27.77 19.85
N LEU A 493 4.97 27.84 18.63
CA LEU A 493 4.85 29.09 17.86
C LEU A 493 4.00 30.14 18.59
N VAL A 494 2.82 29.75 19.08
CA VAL A 494 1.91 30.63 19.82
C VAL A 494 2.58 31.19 21.08
N ASN A 495 3.32 30.35 21.80
CA ASN A 495 4.07 30.76 22.98
C ASN A 495 5.16 31.78 22.64
N VAL A 496 5.98 31.51 21.62
CA VAL A 496 7.04 32.43 21.16
C VAL A 496 6.43 33.76 20.74
N CYS A 497 5.34 33.76 19.97
CA CYS A 497 4.69 34.99 19.52
C CYS A 497 4.00 35.74 20.66
N THR A 498 3.48 35.05 21.66
CA THR A 498 2.87 35.68 22.85
C THR A 498 3.92 36.30 23.75
N SER A 499 5.05 35.63 23.99
CA SER A 499 6.17 36.21 24.76
C SER A 499 6.86 37.38 24.03
N ALA A 500 6.74 37.43 22.71
CA ALA A 500 7.28 38.50 21.87
C ALA A 500 6.43 39.79 21.88
N ALA A 501 5.32 39.83 22.63
CA ALA A 501 4.48 41.01 22.73
C ALA A 501 5.29 42.23 23.23
N PRO A 502 5.18 43.40 22.55
CA PRO A 502 5.89 44.60 22.97
C PRO A 502 5.57 44.97 24.43
N GLY A 503 6.60 45.17 25.27
CA GLY A 503 6.43 45.50 26.69
C GLY A 503 6.29 44.29 27.62
N GLN A 504 6.02 43.09 27.11
CA GLN A 504 5.81 41.89 27.94
C GLN A 504 7.09 41.45 28.63
N ASN A 505 8.24 41.51 27.95
CA ASN A 505 9.54 41.19 28.55
C ASN A 505 9.93 42.17 29.66
N GLU A 506 9.60 43.44 29.50
CA GLU A 506 9.80 44.49 30.50
C GLU A 506 8.91 44.24 31.72
N CYS A 507 7.63 43.91 31.51
CA CYS A 507 6.70 43.52 32.57
C CYS A 507 7.17 42.25 33.30
N ASP A 508 7.59 41.21 32.58
CA ASP A 508 8.08 39.96 33.18
C ASP A 508 9.36 40.20 34.00
N ASN A 509 10.28 41.03 33.50
CA ASN A 509 11.47 41.44 34.24
C ASN A 509 11.12 42.25 35.51
N ALA A 510 10.13 43.15 35.42
CA ALA A 510 9.64 43.89 36.59
C ALA A 510 9.03 42.95 37.63
N ILE A 511 8.19 41.99 37.22
CA ILE A 511 7.58 40.99 38.10
C ILE A 511 8.66 40.13 38.78
N ARG A 512 9.68 39.68 38.05
CA ARG A 512 10.81 38.92 38.64
C ARG A 512 11.54 39.73 39.70
N LYS A 513 11.82 41.01 39.43
CA LYS A 513 12.47 41.91 40.42
C LYS A 513 11.61 42.11 41.66
N ILE A 514 10.30 42.31 41.50
CA ILE A 514 9.35 42.45 42.61
C ILE A 514 9.32 41.17 43.46
N LYS A 515 9.21 39.99 42.84
CA LYS A 515 9.22 38.69 43.56
C LYS A 515 10.54 38.44 44.30
N ALA A 516 11.68 38.77 43.69
CA ALA A 516 12.98 38.65 44.34
C ALA A 516 13.08 39.56 45.58
N MET A 517 12.55 40.79 45.50
CA MET A 517 12.49 41.70 46.64
C MET A 517 11.53 41.24 47.73
N GLN A 518 10.40 40.61 47.37
CA GLN A 518 9.46 40.04 48.34
C GLN A 518 10.15 39.02 49.26
N TYR A 519 10.98 38.14 48.70
CA TYR A 519 11.74 37.17 49.49
C TYR A 519 12.71 37.83 50.49
N LEU A 520 13.38 38.91 50.09
CA LEU A 520 14.29 39.67 50.97
C LEU A 520 13.54 40.40 52.10
N LEU A 521 12.28 40.77 51.88
CA LEU A 521 11.43 41.44 52.87
C LEU A 521 10.79 40.47 53.87
N GLU A 522 10.66 39.18 53.55
CA GLU A 522 10.09 38.16 54.44
C GLU A 522 11.03 37.78 55.59
N ASN A 523 12.36 37.88 55.41
CA ASN A 523 13.35 37.58 56.45
C ASN A 523 14.43 38.69 56.55
N PRO A 524 14.11 39.86 57.11
CA PRO A 524 15.05 40.97 57.22
C PRO A 524 16.01 40.77 58.41
N THR A 525 16.91 39.80 58.32
CA THR A 525 17.87 39.46 59.40
C THR A 525 19.21 40.20 59.30
N GLU A 526 19.54 40.74 58.13
CA GLU A 526 20.80 41.46 57.88
C GLU A 526 20.56 42.80 57.17
N PRO A 527 21.34 43.85 57.50
CA PRO A 527 21.30 45.12 56.78
C PRO A 527 21.83 44.94 55.35
N ILE A 528 21.11 45.49 54.36
CA ILE A 528 21.47 45.40 52.94
C ILE A 528 22.61 46.38 52.57
N ASN A 529 22.79 47.44 53.36
CA ASN A 529 23.82 48.47 53.18
C ASN A 529 24.30 49.04 54.52
N GLU A 530 25.37 49.84 54.49
CA GLU A 530 25.93 50.51 55.67
C GLU A 530 25.31 51.89 55.96
N SER A 531 24.14 52.20 55.36
CA SER A 531 23.51 53.51 55.50
C SER A 531 22.96 53.74 56.91
N SER A 532 23.12 54.95 57.43
CA SER A 532 22.45 55.36 58.66
C SER A 532 20.93 55.55 58.46
N TYR A 533 20.17 55.61 59.57
CA TYR A 533 18.71 55.75 59.52
C TYR A 533 18.24 56.96 58.69
N TYR A 534 18.88 58.12 58.87
CA TYR A 534 18.49 59.35 58.18
C TYR A 534 18.85 59.33 56.70
N GLU A 535 19.99 58.75 56.32
CA GLU A 535 20.38 58.56 54.92
C GLU A 535 19.46 57.58 54.18
N ALA A 536 18.99 56.53 54.87
CA ALA A 536 18.00 55.61 54.33
C ALA A 536 16.63 56.28 54.16
N LEU A 537 16.21 57.14 55.09
CA LEU A 537 14.96 57.89 55.01
C LEU A 537 14.97 58.86 53.81
N ASP A 538 16.05 59.62 53.63
CA ASP A 538 16.21 60.53 52.48
C ASP A 538 16.16 59.75 51.15
N SER A 539 16.81 58.58 51.09
CA SER A 539 16.80 57.71 49.91
C SER A 539 15.39 57.19 49.57
N VAL A 540 14.55 56.92 50.58
CA VAL A 540 13.15 56.50 50.37
C VAL A 540 12.33 57.66 49.84
N ILE A 541 12.47 58.86 50.40
CA ILE A 541 11.74 60.06 49.96
C ILE A 541 12.06 60.39 48.50
N GLU A 542 13.35 60.34 48.12
CA GLU A 542 13.78 60.57 46.74
C GLU A 542 13.19 59.53 45.77
N ARG A 543 13.23 58.24 46.14
CA ARG A 543 12.66 57.16 45.32
C ARG A 543 11.14 57.27 45.19
N VAL A 544 10.42 57.61 46.27
CA VAL A 544 8.96 57.81 46.23
C VAL A 544 8.61 58.96 45.28
N ARG A 545 9.35 60.08 45.32
CA ARG A 545 9.14 61.20 44.38
C ARG A 545 9.36 60.79 42.93
N SER A 546 10.41 60.02 42.66
CA SER A 546 10.67 59.49 41.31
C SER A 546 9.61 58.49 40.83
N SER A 547 9.04 57.70 41.75
CA SER A 547 7.93 56.78 41.43
C SER A 547 6.65 57.53 41.11
N ASP A 548 6.31 58.61 41.83
CA ASP A 548 5.14 59.44 41.53
C ASP A 548 5.23 60.06 40.13
N GLU A 549 6.41 60.54 39.73
CA GLU A 549 6.64 61.01 38.36
C GLU A 549 6.50 59.88 37.32
N GLY A 550 6.94 58.67 37.66
CA GLY A 550 6.77 57.48 36.83
C GLY A 550 5.31 57.04 36.67
N PHE A 551 4.48 57.17 37.71
CA PHE A 551 3.04 56.85 37.65
C PHE A 551 2.22 57.86 36.84
N ILE A 552 2.70 59.10 36.70
CA ILE A 552 2.05 60.13 35.86
C ILE A 552 2.43 59.96 34.37
N GLY A 553 3.55 59.30 34.08
CA GLY A 553 4.05 59.06 32.73
C GLY A 553 3.60 57.76 32.04
N LEU A 554 2.92 56.87 32.77
CA LEU A 554 2.22 55.67 32.26
C LEU A 554 0.78 56.03 31.88
#